data_AF-A0A7Y2G0B9-F1
#
_entry.id   AF-A0A7Y2G0B9-F1
#
_cell.length_a   1.000
_cell.length_b   1.000
_cell.length_c   1.000
_cell.angle_alpha   90.00
_cell.angle_beta   90.00
_cell.angle_gamma   90.00
#
_symmetry.space_group_name_H-M   'P 1'
#
loop_
_entity.id
_entity.type
_entity.pdbx_description
1 polymer ?
#
loop_
_entity_poly.entity_id
_entity_poly.type
_entity_poly.pdbx_seq_one_letter_code
_entity_poly.pdbx_strand_id
1 'polypeptide(L)'
;MFQFRSLISLLFLGLAFNLNGQFDFQSVYPALDGQDLLEALEDNYKPLSVLDYSRARDTLFRNVYGVNESLSCVYTGHTLPMPDGSDPTTVVFLSGAANGINTEHSWPRAYGAESGFPKSDMHHLFPTRVDVNSDRATFPFDEIPDNLTDTWYYQSVQTPSIPLVDIDLYSELDAGRFEPREDHKGRVARAMMYFKTIYPTQSQQAPAGYWENMLPDLCDWHALFPVDSLEWHRTFQMGSYQGDRPNPFVLDCTLAERLYCPGLEGICDPEVSYSVNLISSPPTLFPNPASGSITIQQEKFAGSEVELRLMNSFGNTILMDRVFMSREGITIPLPGISNPGLYLIVLRQGKKQSSGRLIILPGN
;
A
#
# COMPACT_ATOMS: atom_id res chain seq x y z
N MET A 1 57.18 -9.14 -3.24
CA MET A 1 55.97 -9.96 -3.41
C MET A 1 54.87 -9.31 -2.60
N PHE A 2 54.17 -8.33 -3.19
CA PHE A 2 53.12 -7.54 -2.53
C PHE A 2 51.77 -7.99 -3.07
N GLN A 3 50.94 -8.58 -2.22
CA GLN A 3 49.54 -8.87 -2.53
C GLN A 3 48.71 -7.61 -2.30
N PHE A 4 48.11 -7.07 -3.37
CA PHE A 4 46.99 -6.13 -3.27
C PHE A 4 45.73 -6.92 -2.91
N ARG A 5 45.14 -6.64 -1.74
CA ARG A 5 43.77 -7.04 -1.42
C ARG A 5 42.84 -5.90 -1.84
N SER A 6 41.93 -6.21 -2.76
CA SER A 6 40.84 -5.34 -3.20
C SER A 6 39.94 -4.98 -2.01
N LEU A 7 39.75 -3.69 -1.74
CA LEU A 7 38.65 -3.21 -0.92
C LEU A 7 37.39 -3.20 -1.79
N ILE A 8 36.41 -4.04 -1.44
CA ILE A 8 35.04 -3.93 -1.94
C ILE A 8 34.37 -2.81 -1.13
N SER A 9 34.09 -1.68 -1.78
CA SER A 9 33.22 -0.65 -1.23
C SER A 9 31.78 -1.13 -1.34
N LEU A 10 31.19 -1.62 -0.24
CA LEU A 10 29.74 -1.70 -0.12
C LEU A 10 29.20 -0.27 0.02
N LEU A 11 28.58 0.22 -1.04
CA LEU A 11 27.74 1.41 -0.99
C LEU A 11 26.41 0.98 -0.34
N PHE A 12 26.28 1.15 0.97
CA PHE A 12 24.98 1.09 1.63
C PHE A 12 24.22 2.36 1.27
N LEU A 13 23.39 2.28 0.23
CA LEU A 13 22.36 3.28 -0.03
C LEU A 13 21.33 3.15 1.09
N GLY A 14 21.34 4.08 2.03
CA GLY A 14 20.36 4.13 3.11
C GLY A 14 18.99 4.50 2.54
N LEU A 15 18.19 3.50 2.17
CA LEU A 15 16.75 3.69 2.05
C LEU A 15 16.20 4.05 3.42
N ALA A 16 15.70 5.27 3.55
CA ALA A 16 14.85 5.64 4.67
C ALA A 16 13.55 4.83 4.54
N PHE A 17 13.45 3.72 5.29
CA PHE A 17 12.19 3.01 5.42
C PHE A 17 11.18 3.93 6.12
N ASN A 18 10.29 4.55 5.33
CA ASN A 18 9.06 5.09 5.87
C ASN A 18 8.23 3.88 6.31
N LEU A 19 8.15 3.64 7.62
CA LEU A 19 7.22 2.68 8.19
C LEU A 19 5.80 3.23 8.00
N ASN A 20 5.23 3.00 6.83
CA ASN A 20 3.81 3.20 6.61
C ASN A 20 3.10 2.01 7.25
N GLY A 21 2.25 2.27 8.24
CA GLY A 21 1.32 1.26 8.72
C GLY A 21 0.16 1.12 7.73
N GLN A 22 -0.46 -0.06 7.68
CA GLN A 22 -1.75 -0.21 7.02
C GLN A 22 -2.77 0.81 7.55
N PHE A 23 -3.55 1.40 6.65
CA PHE A 23 -4.47 2.51 6.94
C PHE A 23 -5.52 2.17 8.00
N ASP A 24 -6.14 0.99 7.91
CA ASP A 24 -7.17 0.51 8.83
C ASP A 24 -7.16 -1.03 8.85
N PHE A 25 -7.78 -1.66 9.84
CA PHE A 25 -7.73 -3.11 10.02
C PHE A 25 -9.08 -3.68 10.48
N GLN A 26 -9.54 -4.73 9.80
CA GLN A 26 -10.70 -5.51 10.19
C GLN A 26 -10.32 -6.99 10.21
N SER A 27 -10.19 -7.56 11.41
CA SER A 27 -9.82 -8.96 11.58
C SER A 27 -10.77 -9.89 10.82
N VAL A 28 -10.20 -10.83 10.07
CA VAL A 28 -10.92 -11.84 9.30
C VAL A 28 -10.54 -13.21 9.82
N TYR A 29 -11.48 -13.91 10.47
CA TYR A 29 -11.30 -15.27 10.99
C TYR A 29 -9.96 -15.50 11.74
N PRO A 30 -9.67 -14.74 12.81
CA PRO A 30 -8.35 -14.76 13.48
C PRO A 30 -7.97 -16.10 14.10
N ALA A 31 -8.93 -17.03 14.26
CA ALA A 31 -8.71 -18.35 14.81
C ALA A 31 -8.51 -19.44 13.74
N LEU A 32 -8.58 -19.10 12.45
CA LEU A 32 -8.42 -20.05 11.34
C LEU A 32 -7.10 -19.79 10.61
N ASP A 33 -6.48 -20.88 10.14
CA ASP A 33 -5.31 -20.88 9.27
C ASP A 33 -5.46 -21.92 8.15
N GLY A 34 -4.51 -21.93 7.20
CA GLY A 34 -4.40 -22.98 6.20
C GLY A 34 -5.70 -23.27 5.44
N GLN A 35 -6.06 -24.55 5.37
CA GLN A 35 -7.22 -25.01 4.58
C GLN A 35 -8.56 -24.54 5.15
N ASP A 36 -8.73 -24.55 6.47
CA ASP A 36 -9.98 -24.13 7.12
C ASP A 36 -10.25 -22.64 6.86
N LEU A 37 -9.19 -21.82 6.89
CA LEU A 37 -9.28 -20.41 6.54
C LEU A 37 -9.62 -20.21 5.05
N LEU A 38 -8.97 -20.97 4.16
CA LEU A 38 -9.23 -20.87 2.72
C LEU A 38 -10.69 -21.14 2.39
N GLU A 39 -11.26 -22.22 2.93
CA GLU A 39 -12.68 -22.57 2.74
C GLU A 39 -13.61 -21.49 3.31
N ALA A 40 -13.32 -20.99 4.51
CA ALA A 40 -14.10 -19.91 5.12
C ALA A 40 -14.07 -18.63 4.27
N LEU A 41 -12.92 -18.29 3.67
CA LEU A 41 -12.80 -17.13 2.78
C LEU A 41 -13.54 -17.34 1.47
N GLU A 42 -13.42 -18.51 0.83
CA GLU A 42 -14.17 -18.80 -0.40
C GLU A 42 -15.68 -18.65 -0.17
N ASP A 43 -16.23 -19.22 0.90
CA ASP A 43 -17.67 -19.18 1.16
C ASP A 43 -18.18 -17.76 1.50
N ASN A 44 -17.37 -16.98 2.22
CA ASN A 44 -17.83 -15.74 2.85
C ASN A 44 -17.30 -14.45 2.21
N TYR A 45 -16.33 -14.54 1.29
CA TYR A 45 -15.79 -13.37 0.58
C TYR A 45 -15.93 -13.47 -0.94
N LYS A 46 -16.31 -14.63 -1.50
CA LYS A 46 -16.73 -14.69 -2.90
C LYS A 46 -17.96 -13.81 -3.14
N PRO A 47 -17.99 -13.03 -4.24
CA PRO A 47 -19.15 -12.23 -4.59
C PRO A 47 -20.42 -13.07 -4.66
N LEU A 48 -21.51 -12.57 -4.10
CA LEU A 48 -22.83 -13.21 -4.24
C LEU A 48 -23.46 -12.94 -5.61
N SER A 49 -23.05 -11.83 -6.23
CA SER A 49 -23.42 -11.43 -7.58
C SER A 49 -22.33 -10.54 -8.14
N VAL A 50 -22.23 -10.47 -9.46
CA VAL A 50 -21.39 -9.50 -10.17
C VAL A 50 -22.24 -8.78 -11.20
N LEU A 51 -21.85 -7.56 -11.55
CA LEU A 51 -22.39 -6.88 -12.72
C LEU A 51 -21.96 -7.63 -13.99
N ASP A 52 -22.74 -7.49 -15.07
CA ASP A 52 -22.25 -7.93 -16.37
C ASP A 52 -20.95 -7.19 -16.73
N TYR A 53 -20.15 -7.80 -17.59
CA TYR A 53 -18.79 -7.34 -17.84
C TYR A 53 -18.69 -5.91 -18.40
N SER A 54 -19.71 -5.41 -19.09
CA SER A 54 -19.70 -4.01 -19.54
C SER A 54 -19.91 -3.09 -18.35
N ARG A 55 -20.99 -3.33 -17.60
CA ARG A 55 -21.35 -2.49 -16.44
C ARG A 55 -20.33 -2.56 -15.32
N ALA A 56 -19.67 -3.70 -15.11
CA ALA A 56 -18.59 -3.85 -14.14
C ALA A 56 -17.45 -2.88 -14.45
N ARG A 57 -16.97 -2.86 -15.71
CA ARG A 57 -15.89 -1.97 -16.14
C ARG A 57 -16.29 -0.50 -16.13
N ASP A 58 -17.50 -0.18 -16.57
CA ASP A 58 -17.97 1.21 -16.55
C ASP A 58 -18.07 1.74 -15.12
N THR A 59 -18.58 0.90 -14.20
CA THR A 59 -18.64 1.21 -12.77
C THR A 59 -17.25 1.33 -12.16
N LEU A 60 -16.35 0.41 -12.46
CA LEU A 60 -14.96 0.45 -12.00
C LEU A 60 -14.28 1.77 -12.42
N PHE A 61 -14.41 2.15 -13.69
CA PHE A 61 -13.75 3.33 -14.22
C PHE A 61 -14.36 4.60 -13.66
N ARG A 62 -15.69 4.74 -13.69
CA ARG A 62 -16.36 5.97 -13.26
C ARG A 62 -16.41 6.14 -11.74
N ASN A 63 -16.81 5.09 -11.03
CA ASN A 63 -17.24 5.22 -9.63
C ASN A 63 -16.16 4.82 -8.63
N VAL A 64 -15.19 3.99 -9.03
CA VAL A 64 -14.15 3.46 -8.13
C VAL A 64 -12.79 4.12 -8.40
N TYR A 65 -12.38 4.23 -9.67
CA TYR A 65 -11.09 4.79 -10.05
C TYR A 65 -11.14 6.24 -10.54
N GLY A 66 -12.29 6.70 -11.01
CA GLY A 66 -12.50 8.05 -11.53
C GLY A 66 -12.35 9.11 -10.44
N VAL A 67 -11.58 10.16 -10.74
CA VAL A 67 -11.38 11.31 -9.84
C VAL A 67 -11.47 12.58 -10.68
N ASN A 68 -12.33 13.52 -10.29
CA ASN A 68 -12.49 14.82 -10.95
C ASN A 68 -12.60 14.71 -12.48
N GLU A 69 -13.55 13.91 -12.97
CA GLU A 69 -13.77 13.66 -14.41
C GLU A 69 -12.52 13.19 -15.16
N SER A 70 -11.63 12.45 -14.49
CA SER A 70 -10.40 11.90 -15.06
C SER A 70 -10.18 10.46 -14.59
N LEU A 71 -9.45 9.69 -15.39
CA LEU A 71 -9.08 8.32 -15.09
C LEU A 71 -7.58 8.12 -15.31
N SER A 72 -6.89 7.59 -14.30
CA SER A 72 -5.44 7.33 -14.36
C SER A 72 -5.17 5.83 -14.54
N CYS A 73 -4.25 5.50 -15.44
CA CYS A 73 -3.67 4.18 -15.62
C CYS A 73 -2.81 3.80 -14.42
N VAL A 74 -3.08 2.64 -13.81
CA VAL A 74 -2.36 2.21 -12.59
C VAL A 74 -0.88 1.91 -12.84
N TYR A 75 -0.54 1.37 -14.01
CA TYR A 75 0.84 0.98 -14.36
C TYR A 75 1.70 2.11 -14.93
N THR A 76 1.14 3.28 -15.23
CA THR A 76 1.95 4.37 -15.83
C THR A 76 1.68 5.75 -15.24
N GLY A 77 0.60 5.93 -14.47
CA GLY A 77 0.13 7.25 -14.07
C GLY A 77 -0.47 8.08 -15.20
N HIS A 78 -0.53 7.56 -16.44
CA HIS A 78 -1.14 8.24 -17.57
C HIS A 78 -2.60 8.54 -17.30
N THR A 79 -3.00 9.80 -17.41
CA THR A 79 -4.34 10.25 -17.06
C THR A 79 -5.07 10.78 -18.29
N LEU A 80 -6.28 10.28 -18.52
CA LEU A 80 -7.17 10.74 -19.57
C LEU A 80 -8.41 11.44 -18.99
N PRO A 81 -8.92 12.47 -19.67
CA PRO A 81 -10.21 13.04 -19.31
C PRO A 81 -11.30 12.01 -19.53
N MET A 82 -12.21 11.95 -18.58
CA MET A 82 -13.39 11.12 -18.59
C MET A 82 -14.57 12.02 -18.19
N PRO A 83 -15.07 12.88 -19.10
CA PRO A 83 -16.11 13.86 -18.79
C PRO A 83 -17.39 13.21 -18.30
N ASP A 84 -18.15 13.91 -17.48
CA ASP A 84 -19.45 13.40 -17.02
C ASP A 84 -20.44 13.26 -18.18
N GLY A 85 -21.29 12.22 -18.10
CA GLY A 85 -22.27 11.88 -19.14
C GLY A 85 -21.72 11.08 -20.32
N SER A 86 -20.41 10.86 -20.42
CA SER A 86 -19.84 9.93 -21.39
C SER A 86 -19.84 8.49 -20.88
N ASP A 87 -19.90 7.54 -21.81
CA ASP A 87 -19.55 6.14 -21.52
C ASP A 87 -18.07 6.07 -21.11
N PRO A 88 -17.75 5.68 -19.86
CA PRO A 88 -16.42 5.83 -19.30
C PRO A 88 -15.40 4.91 -19.97
N THR A 89 -15.75 3.65 -20.26
CA THR A 89 -14.80 2.74 -20.93
C THR A 89 -14.62 3.10 -22.39
N THR A 90 -15.65 3.64 -23.06
CA THR A 90 -15.54 4.06 -24.46
C THR A 90 -14.72 5.33 -24.63
N VAL A 91 -14.92 6.36 -23.79
CA VAL A 91 -14.27 7.67 -23.97
C VAL A 91 -12.75 7.59 -23.75
N VAL A 92 -12.31 6.83 -22.74
CA VAL A 92 -10.89 6.70 -22.40
C VAL A 92 -10.17 5.67 -23.28
N PHE A 93 -10.90 4.77 -23.96
CA PHE A 93 -10.31 3.75 -24.82
C PHE A 93 -9.66 4.32 -26.08
N LEU A 94 -10.05 5.52 -26.51
CA LEU A 94 -9.50 6.20 -27.70
C LEU A 94 -9.42 5.29 -28.94
N SER A 95 -10.49 4.52 -29.18
CA SER A 95 -10.56 3.54 -30.28
C SER A 95 -9.42 2.51 -30.31
N GLY A 96 -8.81 2.21 -29.15
CA GLY A 96 -7.72 1.25 -29.03
C GLY A 96 -6.34 1.84 -29.37
N ALA A 97 -6.20 3.17 -29.38
CA ALA A 97 -4.89 3.80 -29.48
C ALA A 97 -3.98 3.36 -28.32
N ALA A 98 -2.66 3.36 -28.54
CA ALA A 98 -1.67 2.96 -27.52
C ALA A 98 -1.84 3.70 -26.17
N ASN A 99 -2.11 5.01 -26.24
CA ASN A 99 -2.37 5.84 -25.05
C ASN A 99 -3.82 5.82 -24.57
N GLY A 100 -4.70 5.04 -25.21
CA GLY A 100 -6.03 4.75 -24.66
C GLY A 100 -5.92 3.94 -23.37
N ILE A 101 -6.98 3.92 -22.56
CA ILE A 101 -7.10 3.11 -21.35
C ILE A 101 -8.12 1.99 -21.59
N ASN A 102 -7.73 0.75 -21.28
CA ASN A 102 -8.59 -0.42 -21.21
C ASN A 102 -8.52 -1.07 -19.82
N THR A 103 -9.12 -2.25 -19.67
CA THR A 103 -9.19 -2.96 -18.39
C THR A 103 -8.17 -4.09 -18.36
N GLU A 104 -7.30 -4.03 -17.37
CA GLU A 104 -6.41 -5.10 -16.94
C GLU A 104 -7.17 -6.15 -16.16
N HIS A 105 -6.81 -7.41 -16.39
CA HIS A 105 -7.13 -8.54 -15.52
C HIS A 105 -5.84 -8.98 -14.86
N SER A 106 -5.56 -8.52 -13.63
CA SER A 106 -4.27 -8.82 -12.99
C SER A 106 -4.06 -10.33 -12.87
N TRP A 107 -5.11 -11.08 -12.53
CA TRP A 107 -5.14 -12.51 -12.84
C TRP A 107 -5.60 -12.73 -14.29
N PRO A 108 -4.76 -13.27 -15.19
CA PRO A 108 -5.07 -13.28 -16.62
C PRO A 108 -6.36 -14.02 -16.98
N ARG A 109 -7.10 -13.48 -17.95
CA ARG A 109 -8.32 -14.12 -18.49
C ARG A 109 -8.07 -15.54 -18.98
N ALA A 110 -6.95 -15.76 -19.65
CA ALA A 110 -6.55 -17.07 -20.17
C ALA A 110 -6.35 -18.13 -19.07
N TYR A 111 -6.16 -17.72 -17.81
CA TYR A 111 -5.90 -18.60 -16.67
C TYR A 111 -7.13 -18.70 -15.74
N GLY A 112 -8.32 -18.74 -16.33
CA GLY A 112 -9.57 -19.01 -15.62
C GLY A 112 -10.45 -17.80 -15.35
N ALA A 113 -10.02 -16.58 -15.70
CA ALA A 113 -10.82 -15.35 -15.56
C ALA A 113 -11.61 -14.97 -16.83
N GLU A 114 -11.81 -15.89 -17.78
CA GLU A 114 -12.41 -15.55 -19.08
C GLU A 114 -13.95 -15.37 -19.04
N SER A 115 -14.63 -15.98 -18.06
CA SER A 115 -16.09 -16.01 -17.97
C SER A 115 -16.61 -16.02 -16.52
N GLY A 116 -17.92 -15.88 -16.36
CA GLY A 116 -18.59 -15.93 -15.06
C GLY A 116 -18.17 -14.81 -14.11
N PHE A 117 -18.23 -15.09 -12.82
CA PHE A 117 -17.86 -14.15 -11.76
C PHE A 117 -16.40 -13.69 -11.87
N PRO A 118 -15.42 -14.58 -12.08
CA PRO A 118 -14.02 -14.20 -12.25
C PRO A 118 -13.78 -13.13 -13.32
N LYS A 119 -14.56 -13.11 -14.41
CA LYS A 119 -14.38 -12.12 -15.48
C LYS A 119 -14.73 -10.71 -15.05
N SER A 120 -15.77 -10.57 -14.23
CA SER A 120 -16.38 -9.29 -13.86
C SER A 120 -16.05 -8.85 -12.43
N ASP A 121 -15.40 -9.69 -11.63
CA ASP A 121 -15.05 -9.35 -10.26
C ASP A 121 -14.04 -8.20 -10.23
N MET A 122 -14.47 -7.05 -9.73
CA MET A 122 -13.71 -5.80 -9.74
C MET A 122 -12.44 -5.85 -8.89
N HIS A 123 -12.31 -6.79 -7.94
CA HIS A 123 -11.18 -6.85 -7.01
C HIS A 123 -9.83 -7.24 -7.64
N HIS A 124 -9.82 -7.66 -8.91
CA HIS A 124 -8.59 -7.89 -9.69
C HIS A 124 -8.56 -7.15 -11.04
N LEU A 125 -9.48 -6.20 -11.23
CA LEU A 125 -9.55 -5.38 -12.44
C LEU A 125 -8.99 -3.99 -12.21
N PHE A 126 -8.23 -3.49 -13.19
CA PHE A 126 -7.62 -2.16 -13.08
C PHE A 126 -7.67 -1.39 -14.41
N PRO A 127 -7.75 -0.04 -14.39
CA PRO A 127 -7.58 0.77 -15.58
C PRO A 127 -6.10 0.81 -15.99
N THR A 128 -5.77 0.36 -17.20
CA THR A 128 -4.40 0.33 -17.73
C THR A 128 -4.32 0.87 -19.14
N ARG A 129 -3.15 1.38 -19.55
CA ARG A 129 -2.93 1.80 -20.93
C ARG A 129 -3.01 0.59 -21.85
N VAL A 130 -3.59 0.78 -23.03
CA VAL A 130 -3.86 -0.30 -24.00
C VAL A 130 -2.57 -1.01 -24.42
N ASP A 131 -1.51 -0.26 -24.70
CA ASP A 131 -0.21 -0.84 -25.08
C ASP A 131 0.44 -1.60 -23.93
N VAL A 132 0.51 -1.00 -22.74
CA VAL A 132 1.11 -1.63 -21.55
C VAL A 132 0.37 -2.89 -21.14
N ASN A 133 -0.96 -2.90 -21.19
CA ASN A 133 -1.77 -4.10 -20.94
C ASN A 133 -1.49 -5.19 -22.00
N SER A 134 -1.41 -4.79 -23.28
CA SER A 134 -1.07 -5.71 -24.36
C SER A 134 0.33 -6.32 -24.17
N ASP A 135 1.31 -5.53 -23.75
CA ASP A 135 2.68 -5.97 -23.54
C ASP A 135 2.84 -6.81 -22.26
N ARG A 136 2.11 -6.47 -21.18
CA ARG A 136 2.01 -7.30 -19.96
C ARG A 136 1.45 -8.69 -20.27
N ALA A 137 0.51 -8.77 -21.21
CA ALA A 137 -0.06 -10.02 -21.71
C ALA A 137 -0.54 -10.96 -20.57
N THR A 138 0.08 -12.13 -20.44
CA THR A 138 -0.16 -13.09 -19.34
C THR A 138 1.11 -13.29 -18.51
N PHE A 139 2.08 -12.40 -18.61
CA PHE A 139 3.35 -12.55 -17.92
C PHE A 139 3.15 -12.51 -16.40
N PRO A 140 3.88 -13.35 -15.65
CA PRO A 140 3.94 -13.25 -14.20
C PRO A 140 4.44 -11.87 -13.77
N PHE A 141 3.95 -11.43 -12.62
CA PHE A 141 4.53 -10.30 -11.92
C PHE A 141 5.82 -10.72 -11.21
N ASP A 142 6.84 -9.89 -11.25
CA ASP A 142 8.16 -10.18 -10.64
C ASP A 142 8.85 -8.84 -10.33
N GLU A 143 9.81 -8.86 -9.42
CA GLU A 143 10.77 -7.79 -9.18
C GLU A 143 11.93 -7.92 -10.18
N ILE A 144 11.91 -7.11 -11.23
CA ILE A 144 12.85 -7.14 -12.34
C ILE A 144 14.06 -6.27 -11.97
N PRO A 145 15.29 -6.83 -11.92
CA PRO A 145 16.47 -5.99 -11.76
C PRO A 145 16.59 -4.99 -12.92
N ASP A 146 16.79 -3.70 -12.63
CA ASP A 146 16.80 -2.61 -13.63
C ASP A 146 17.67 -2.91 -14.87
N ASN A 147 18.77 -3.63 -14.67
CA ASN A 147 19.73 -3.97 -15.72
C ASN A 147 19.29 -5.13 -16.63
N LEU A 148 18.18 -5.78 -16.30
CA LEU A 148 17.52 -6.82 -17.09
C LEU A 148 16.25 -6.29 -17.76
N THR A 149 15.77 -5.11 -17.38
CA THR A 149 14.58 -4.49 -17.93
C THR A 149 14.79 -4.06 -19.38
N ASP A 150 13.97 -4.64 -20.26
CA ASP A 150 13.97 -4.34 -21.69
C ASP A 150 13.17 -3.06 -22.00
N THR A 151 12.15 -2.77 -21.19
CA THR A 151 11.26 -1.63 -21.42
C THR A 151 10.70 -1.04 -20.14
N TRP A 152 10.74 0.29 -20.08
CA TRP A 152 10.22 1.12 -19.00
C TRP A 152 9.02 1.95 -19.48
N TYR A 153 7.96 2.02 -18.67
CA TYR A 153 6.72 2.73 -18.98
C TYR A 153 6.38 3.79 -17.92
N TYR A 154 6.23 5.05 -18.32
CA TYR A 154 5.74 6.13 -17.46
C TYR A 154 4.96 7.15 -18.28
N GLN A 155 3.81 7.59 -17.77
CA GLN A 155 2.86 8.43 -18.49
C GLN A 155 2.57 7.83 -19.88
N SER A 156 2.72 8.60 -20.95
CA SER A 156 2.57 8.15 -22.33
C SER A 156 3.90 7.75 -22.99
N VAL A 157 4.95 7.52 -22.19
CA VAL A 157 6.32 7.25 -22.67
C VAL A 157 6.67 5.78 -22.44
N GLN A 158 7.38 5.22 -23.41
CA GLN A 158 8.02 3.91 -23.37
C GLN A 158 9.49 4.09 -23.77
N THR A 159 10.43 3.51 -23.02
CA THR A 159 11.87 3.64 -23.31
C THR A 159 12.63 2.37 -22.95
N PRO A 160 13.66 1.98 -23.72
CA PRO A 160 14.52 0.83 -23.40
C PRO A 160 15.69 1.19 -22.46
N SER A 161 15.81 2.46 -22.06
CA SER A 161 16.90 2.94 -21.21
C SER A 161 16.42 3.13 -19.77
N ILE A 162 17.24 2.67 -18.82
CA ILE A 162 17.02 2.85 -17.38
C ILE A 162 16.80 4.35 -17.08
N PRO A 163 15.67 4.73 -16.46
CA PRO A 163 15.40 6.09 -16.04
C PRO A 163 16.46 6.61 -15.07
N LEU A 164 16.87 7.88 -15.23
CA LEU A 164 17.87 8.50 -14.36
C LEU A 164 17.28 9.14 -13.09
N VAL A 165 15.97 9.37 -13.08
CA VAL A 165 15.22 10.02 -12.01
C VAL A 165 13.84 9.36 -11.89
N ASP A 166 13.29 9.38 -10.68
CA ASP A 166 11.94 8.90 -10.38
C ASP A 166 11.65 7.49 -10.95
N ILE A 167 12.62 6.58 -10.84
CA ILE A 167 12.55 5.21 -11.37
C ILE A 167 11.33 4.46 -10.83
N ASP A 168 11.00 4.67 -9.56
CA ASP A 168 9.81 4.16 -8.86
C ASP A 168 8.46 4.52 -9.53
N LEU A 169 8.44 5.52 -10.43
CA LEU A 169 7.25 5.90 -11.19
C LEU A 169 7.05 5.08 -12.45
N TYR A 170 7.99 4.21 -12.81
CA TYR A 170 7.93 3.41 -14.02
C TYR A 170 7.42 1.99 -13.73
N SER A 171 6.71 1.43 -14.70
CA SER A 171 6.54 -0.01 -14.81
C SER A 171 7.61 -0.60 -15.71
N GLU A 172 7.95 -1.87 -15.48
CA GLU A 172 9.05 -2.55 -16.15
C GLU A 172 8.56 -3.81 -16.86
N LEU A 173 9.21 -4.14 -17.97
CA LEU A 173 8.97 -5.34 -18.73
C LEU A 173 10.30 -5.91 -19.20
N ASP A 174 10.46 -7.22 -19.07
CA ASP A 174 11.53 -7.99 -19.70
C ASP A 174 10.97 -9.13 -20.56
N ALA A 175 11.83 -10.04 -21.00
CA ALA A 175 11.47 -11.25 -21.71
C ALA A 175 10.70 -12.28 -20.85
N GLY A 176 9.48 -11.92 -20.45
CA GLY A 176 8.50 -12.82 -19.85
C GLY A 176 7.99 -12.43 -18.48
N ARG A 177 8.35 -11.26 -17.95
CA ARG A 177 7.92 -10.77 -16.65
C ARG A 177 7.50 -9.31 -16.72
N PHE A 178 6.62 -8.89 -15.83
CA PHE A 178 6.15 -7.52 -15.74
C PHE A 178 6.21 -7.00 -14.30
N GLU A 179 6.74 -5.81 -14.11
CA GLU A 179 6.78 -5.13 -12.83
C GLU A 179 5.85 -3.91 -12.85
N PRO A 180 4.85 -3.84 -11.95
CA PRO A 180 4.06 -2.64 -11.78
C PRO A 180 4.89 -1.55 -11.09
N ARG A 181 4.51 -0.29 -11.28
CA ARG A 181 5.02 0.85 -10.48
C ARG A 181 5.01 0.53 -8.99
N GLU A 182 5.98 1.07 -8.25
CA GLU A 182 6.14 0.84 -6.81
C GLU A 182 4.86 1.11 -6.02
N ASP A 183 4.16 2.20 -6.34
CA ASP A 183 2.91 2.61 -5.69
C ASP A 183 1.72 1.66 -5.95
N HIS A 184 1.88 0.63 -6.78
CA HIS A 184 0.85 -0.32 -7.16
C HIS A 184 1.20 -1.78 -6.83
N LYS A 185 2.46 -2.09 -6.49
CA LYS A 185 2.95 -3.44 -6.13
C LYS A 185 2.09 -4.14 -5.07
N GLY A 186 1.83 -3.47 -3.93
CA GLY A 186 1.01 -4.05 -2.86
C GLY A 186 -0.44 -4.36 -3.27
N ARG A 187 -1.02 -3.53 -4.14
CA ARG A 187 -2.39 -3.73 -4.65
C ARG A 187 -2.46 -4.94 -5.58
N VAL A 188 -1.44 -5.13 -6.42
CA VAL A 188 -1.30 -6.34 -7.25
C VAL A 188 -1.17 -7.58 -6.38
N ALA A 189 -0.31 -7.55 -5.35
CA ALA A 189 -0.15 -8.68 -4.43
C ALA A 189 -1.49 -9.12 -3.81
N ARG A 190 -2.25 -8.17 -3.24
CA ARG A 190 -3.55 -8.46 -2.61
C ARG A 190 -4.62 -8.87 -3.62
N ALA A 191 -4.60 -8.35 -4.84
CA ALA A 191 -5.52 -8.78 -5.91
C ALA A 191 -5.23 -10.21 -6.40
N MET A 192 -3.95 -10.58 -6.52
CA MET A 192 -3.51 -11.90 -6.94
C MET A 192 -3.79 -12.96 -5.85
N MET A 193 -3.48 -12.66 -4.59
CA MET A 193 -3.83 -13.51 -3.44
C MET A 193 -5.35 -13.69 -3.34
N TYR A 194 -6.12 -12.61 -3.49
CA TYR A 194 -7.58 -12.66 -3.54
C TYR A 194 -8.10 -13.62 -4.61
N PHE A 195 -7.66 -13.48 -5.87
CA PHE A 195 -8.13 -14.34 -6.94
C PHE A 195 -7.78 -15.80 -6.66
N LYS A 196 -6.55 -16.07 -6.19
CA LYS A 196 -6.08 -17.41 -5.83
C LYS A 196 -6.96 -18.05 -4.74
N THR A 197 -7.40 -17.27 -3.75
CA THR A 197 -8.24 -17.75 -2.64
C THR A 197 -9.72 -17.92 -3.04
N ILE A 198 -10.30 -16.95 -3.73
CA ILE A 198 -11.76 -16.89 -3.98
C ILE A 198 -12.20 -17.73 -5.18
N TYR A 199 -11.28 -17.97 -6.12
CA TYR A 199 -11.53 -18.74 -7.34
C TYR A 199 -10.56 -19.92 -7.48
N PRO A 200 -10.49 -20.84 -6.51
CA PRO A 200 -9.48 -21.90 -6.50
C PRO A 200 -9.59 -22.81 -7.74
N THR A 201 -10.80 -23.17 -8.15
CA THR A 201 -11.03 -23.97 -9.37
C THR A 201 -10.55 -23.27 -10.65
N GLN A 202 -10.76 -21.97 -10.76
CA GLN A 202 -10.34 -21.22 -11.94
C GLN A 202 -8.83 -20.96 -11.93
N SER A 203 -8.26 -20.67 -10.77
CA SER A 203 -6.82 -20.43 -10.61
C SER A 203 -5.96 -21.64 -11.05
N GLN A 204 -6.50 -22.86 -10.98
CA GLN A 204 -5.85 -24.09 -11.44
C GLN A 204 -5.66 -24.16 -12.96
N GLN A 205 -6.26 -23.26 -13.74
CA GLN A 205 -6.07 -23.19 -15.19
C GLN A 205 -4.77 -22.47 -15.58
N ALA A 206 -4.09 -21.83 -14.63
CA ALA A 206 -2.76 -21.27 -14.86
C ALA A 206 -1.73 -22.39 -15.11
N PRO A 207 -0.69 -22.15 -15.94
CA PRO A 207 0.37 -23.11 -16.15
C PRO A 207 1.13 -23.38 -14.85
N ALA A 208 1.73 -24.58 -14.74
CA ALA A 208 2.53 -24.96 -13.58
C ALA A 208 3.65 -23.94 -13.33
N GLY A 209 3.84 -23.55 -12.07
CA GLY A 209 4.84 -22.56 -11.66
C GLY A 209 4.38 -21.11 -11.80
N TYR A 210 3.24 -20.81 -12.44
CA TYR A 210 2.77 -19.43 -12.59
C TYR A 210 2.62 -18.74 -11.23
N TRP A 211 1.88 -19.36 -10.32
CA TRP A 211 1.68 -18.83 -8.98
C TRP A 211 2.94 -18.92 -8.13
N GLU A 212 3.59 -20.08 -8.13
CA GLU A 212 4.73 -20.37 -7.26
C GLU A 212 5.93 -19.46 -7.53
N ASN A 213 6.15 -19.07 -8.78
CA ASN A 213 7.25 -18.19 -9.15
C ASN A 213 7.00 -16.73 -8.76
N MET A 214 5.74 -16.26 -8.80
CA MET A 214 5.40 -14.88 -8.39
C MET A 214 5.33 -14.73 -6.87
N LEU A 215 4.97 -15.80 -6.16
CA LEU A 215 4.60 -15.71 -4.76
C LEU A 215 5.64 -15.01 -3.86
N PRO A 216 6.96 -15.25 -3.98
CA PRO A 216 7.96 -14.54 -3.18
C PRO A 216 7.84 -13.01 -3.32
N ASP A 217 7.80 -12.49 -4.54
CA ASP A 217 7.71 -11.05 -4.80
C ASP A 217 6.35 -10.49 -4.35
N LEU A 218 5.26 -11.24 -4.55
CA LEU A 218 3.94 -10.83 -4.04
C LEU A 218 3.93 -10.74 -2.50
N CYS A 219 4.63 -11.63 -1.80
CA CYS A 219 4.76 -11.56 -0.34
C CYS A 219 5.56 -10.32 0.08
N ASP A 220 6.70 -10.06 -0.57
CA ASP A 220 7.54 -8.89 -0.29
C ASP A 220 6.78 -7.59 -0.59
N TRP A 221 6.08 -7.52 -1.72
CA TRP A 221 5.27 -6.37 -2.09
C TRP A 221 4.10 -6.13 -1.13
N HIS A 222 3.44 -7.18 -0.65
CA HIS A 222 2.39 -7.03 0.37
C HIS A 222 2.95 -6.44 1.67
N ALA A 223 4.14 -6.87 2.08
CA ALA A 223 4.82 -6.39 3.28
C ALA A 223 5.33 -4.95 3.15
N LEU A 224 5.95 -4.60 2.01
CA LEU A 224 6.57 -3.30 1.76
C LEU A 224 5.53 -2.22 1.43
N PHE A 225 4.41 -2.60 0.80
CA PHE A 225 3.37 -1.68 0.35
C PHE A 225 2.02 -2.00 1.01
N PRO A 226 1.85 -1.64 2.30
CA PRO A 226 0.63 -1.91 3.04
C PRO A 226 -0.57 -1.14 2.47
N VAL A 227 -1.76 -1.59 2.85
CA VAL A 227 -3.02 -1.00 2.38
C VAL A 227 -3.08 0.47 2.76
N ASP A 228 -3.29 1.33 1.76
CA ASP A 228 -3.55 2.74 1.96
C ASP A 228 -5.05 3.05 2.06
N SER A 229 -5.38 4.31 2.38
CA SER A 229 -6.76 4.74 2.51
C SER A 229 -7.55 4.59 1.20
N LEU A 230 -6.92 4.82 0.05
CA LEU A 230 -7.61 4.77 -1.22
C LEU A 230 -8.01 3.34 -1.57
N GLU A 231 -7.11 2.38 -1.36
CA GLU A 231 -7.39 0.96 -1.53
C GLU A 231 -8.44 0.45 -0.55
N TRP A 232 -8.36 0.87 0.73
CA TRP A 232 -9.36 0.54 1.74
C TRP A 232 -10.77 1.00 1.32
N HIS A 233 -10.92 2.25 0.91
CA HIS A 233 -12.23 2.75 0.48
C HIS A 233 -12.71 2.06 -0.81
N ARG A 234 -11.82 1.83 -1.77
CA ARG A 234 -12.14 1.14 -3.02
C ARG A 234 -12.61 -0.29 -2.78
N THR A 235 -12.02 -1.03 -1.84
CA THR A 235 -12.45 -2.41 -1.57
C THR A 235 -13.91 -2.48 -1.11
N PHE A 236 -14.35 -1.55 -0.27
CA PHE A 236 -15.76 -1.48 0.15
C PHE A 236 -16.67 -0.97 -0.97
N GLN A 237 -16.23 0.01 -1.76
CA GLN A 237 -17.00 0.48 -2.92
C GLN A 237 -17.22 -0.64 -3.93
N MET A 238 -16.17 -1.36 -4.31
CA MET A 238 -16.27 -2.55 -5.18
C MET A 238 -17.18 -3.61 -4.54
N GLY A 239 -16.99 -3.89 -3.25
CA GLY A 239 -17.82 -4.81 -2.48
C GLY A 239 -19.32 -4.49 -2.55
N SER A 240 -19.71 -3.22 -2.51
CA SER A 240 -21.13 -2.80 -2.57
C SER A 240 -21.84 -3.20 -3.88
N TYR A 241 -21.10 -3.38 -4.97
CA TYR A 241 -21.63 -3.88 -6.24
C TYR A 241 -21.58 -5.42 -6.34
N GLN A 242 -20.97 -6.08 -5.36
CA GLN A 242 -20.62 -7.49 -5.37
C GLN A 242 -21.22 -8.28 -4.19
N GLY A 243 -22.29 -7.76 -3.61
CA GLY A 243 -23.01 -8.37 -2.47
C GLY A 243 -22.38 -8.03 -1.12
N ASP A 244 -21.82 -6.83 -0.98
CA ASP A 244 -21.10 -6.33 0.20
C ASP A 244 -19.90 -7.19 0.59
N ARG A 245 -19.20 -7.72 -0.43
CA ARG A 245 -18.02 -8.59 -0.30
C ARG A 245 -16.74 -7.82 -0.67
N PRO A 246 -16.06 -7.14 0.29
CA PRO A 246 -14.74 -6.53 0.04
C PRO A 246 -13.65 -7.61 -0.14
N ASN A 247 -12.49 -7.25 -0.67
CA ASN A 247 -11.31 -8.12 -0.69
C ASN A 247 -10.77 -8.30 0.74
N PRO A 248 -10.79 -9.52 1.32
CA PRO A 248 -10.33 -9.77 2.69
C PRO A 248 -8.84 -9.47 2.90
N PHE A 249 -7.98 -9.61 1.88
CA PHE A 249 -6.55 -9.29 1.99
C PHE A 249 -6.29 -7.78 2.15
N VAL A 250 -7.27 -6.94 1.81
CA VAL A 250 -7.25 -5.50 2.11
C VAL A 250 -7.70 -5.23 3.56
N LEU A 251 -8.57 -6.09 4.11
CA LEU A 251 -9.12 -5.94 5.46
C LEU A 251 -8.14 -6.40 6.55
N ASP A 252 -7.51 -7.55 6.32
CA ASP A 252 -6.66 -8.23 7.28
C ASP A 252 -5.36 -8.67 6.59
N CYS A 253 -4.30 -7.91 6.79
CA CYS A 253 -3.03 -8.21 6.15
C CYS A 253 -2.31 -9.43 6.73
N THR A 254 -2.77 -9.98 7.87
CA THR A 254 -2.26 -11.26 8.39
C THR A 254 -2.66 -12.44 7.50
N LEU A 255 -3.67 -12.28 6.63
CA LEU A 255 -4.12 -13.34 5.74
C LEU A 255 -3.03 -13.82 4.77
N ALA A 256 -2.16 -12.91 4.32
CA ALA A 256 -1.03 -13.28 3.48
C ALA A 256 -0.13 -14.27 4.22
N GLU A 257 0.24 -13.98 5.47
CA GLU A 257 1.05 -14.85 6.31
C GLU A 257 0.37 -16.20 6.57
N ARG A 258 -0.90 -16.18 7.00
CA ARG A 258 -1.66 -17.38 7.40
C ARG A 258 -1.97 -18.34 6.25
N LEU A 259 -1.82 -17.91 4.99
CA LEU A 259 -2.14 -18.71 3.81
C LEU A 259 -0.97 -18.97 2.87
N TYR A 260 -0.13 -17.96 2.62
CA TYR A 260 0.80 -17.97 1.49
C TYR A 260 2.23 -17.56 1.84
N CYS A 261 2.40 -16.70 2.84
CA CYS A 261 3.65 -16.01 3.14
C CYS A 261 4.14 -16.29 4.57
N PRO A 262 4.46 -17.54 4.93
CA PRO A 262 4.81 -17.93 6.30
C PRO A 262 6.05 -17.23 6.87
N GLY A 263 6.83 -16.51 6.04
CA GLY A 263 7.98 -15.71 6.48
C GLY A 263 7.67 -14.28 6.93
N LEU A 264 6.41 -13.84 6.85
CA LEU A 264 6.01 -12.45 7.18
C LEU A 264 5.55 -12.27 8.65
N GLU A 265 5.92 -13.21 9.54
CA GLU A 265 5.56 -13.18 10.96
C GLU A 265 5.82 -11.80 11.59
N GLY A 266 4.76 -11.15 12.08
CA GLY A 266 4.85 -9.88 12.81
C GLY A 266 5.07 -8.63 11.93
N ILE A 267 5.11 -8.75 10.60
CA ILE A 267 5.05 -7.60 9.69
C ILE A 267 3.66 -6.96 9.73
N CYS A 268 2.66 -7.82 9.78
CA CYS A 268 1.26 -7.49 9.99
C CYS A 268 0.87 -7.82 11.41
N ASP A 269 1.30 -7.02 12.38
CA ASP A 269 0.80 -7.11 13.74
C ASP A 269 -0.34 -6.09 13.93
N PRO A 270 -1.62 -6.49 13.81
CA PRO A 270 -2.73 -5.61 14.15
C PRO A 270 -2.81 -5.27 15.64
N GLU A 271 -1.91 -5.76 16.49
CA GLU A 271 -1.77 -5.26 17.86
C GLU A 271 -0.80 -4.06 17.89
N VAL A 272 -1.22 -2.87 18.32
CA VAL A 272 -2.02 -2.69 19.51
C VAL A 272 -3.02 -1.57 19.28
N SER A 273 -4.31 -1.92 19.16
CA SER A 273 -5.32 -1.11 19.83
C SER A 273 -4.98 -1.15 21.31
N TYR A 274 -4.07 -0.27 21.73
CA TYR A 274 -4.03 0.04 23.14
C TYR A 274 -5.44 0.57 23.36
N SER A 275 -6.19 -0.09 24.24
CA SER A 275 -6.95 0.66 25.22
C SER A 275 -5.93 1.56 25.90
N VAL A 276 -5.57 2.64 25.20
CA VAL A 276 -4.91 3.78 25.77
C VAL A 276 -5.99 4.23 26.73
N ASN A 277 -5.79 3.91 28.00
CA ASN A 277 -6.40 4.73 29.04
C ASN A 277 -5.79 6.11 28.80
N LEU A 278 -6.43 6.90 27.93
CA LEU A 278 -6.07 8.27 27.70
C LEU A 278 -6.08 8.87 29.09
N ILE A 279 -4.89 9.27 29.54
CA ILE A 279 -4.83 10.13 30.69
C ILE A 279 -5.61 11.36 30.25
N SER A 280 -6.79 11.58 30.85
CA SER A 280 -7.74 12.61 30.43
C SER A 280 -7.18 14.03 30.50
N SER A 281 -5.98 14.21 31.08
CA SER A 281 -5.21 15.44 31.06
C SER A 281 -4.12 15.41 29.98
N PRO A 282 -4.15 16.31 28.98
CA PRO A 282 -3.03 16.53 28.06
C PRO A 282 -1.79 17.00 28.84
N PRO A 283 -0.57 16.83 28.29
CA PRO A 283 0.62 17.37 28.92
C PRO A 283 0.62 18.91 28.83
N THR A 284 1.18 19.57 29.83
CA THR A 284 1.44 21.01 29.78
C THR A 284 2.70 21.24 28.97
N LEU A 285 2.60 22.04 27.92
CA LEU A 285 3.67 22.33 26.96
C LEU A 285 4.00 23.82 27.04
N PHE A 286 5.23 24.18 27.43
CA PHE A 286 5.65 25.58 27.49
C PHE A 286 7.13 25.78 27.14
N PRO A 287 7.48 26.84 26.38
CA PRO A 287 6.56 27.76 25.71
C PRO A 287 5.81 27.06 24.55
N ASN A 288 4.56 27.46 24.29
CA ASN A 288 3.81 27.03 23.11
C ASN A 288 3.07 28.26 22.54
N PRO A 289 3.53 28.86 21.43
CA PRO A 289 4.53 28.34 20.49
C PRO A 289 5.99 28.27 21.03
N ALA A 290 6.80 27.36 20.50
CA ALA A 290 8.23 27.16 20.86
C ALA A 290 9.16 27.49 19.69
N SER A 291 10.37 28.00 19.96
CA SER A 291 11.38 28.37 18.94
C SER A 291 12.81 27.87 19.22
N GLY A 292 12.98 26.92 20.14
CA GLY A 292 14.31 26.34 20.41
C GLY A 292 14.32 25.20 21.42
N SER A 293 13.48 25.27 22.45
CA SER A 293 13.27 24.16 23.40
C SER A 293 11.82 24.13 23.85
N ILE A 294 11.38 22.97 24.31
CA ILE A 294 10.07 22.78 24.92
C ILE A 294 10.21 22.11 26.27
N THR A 295 9.52 22.64 27.28
CA THR A 295 9.31 21.97 28.55
C THR A 295 7.97 21.25 28.53
N ILE A 296 8.01 19.97 28.92
CA ILE A 296 6.88 19.05 28.88
C ILE A 296 6.63 18.56 30.29
N GLN A 297 5.44 18.84 30.83
CA GLN A 297 5.01 18.38 32.14
C GLN A 297 3.81 17.45 32.03
N GLN A 298 3.90 16.31 32.71
CA GLN A 298 2.78 15.38 32.85
C GLN A 298 2.84 14.70 34.22
N GLU A 299 2.06 15.19 35.18
CA GLU A 299 2.07 14.71 36.57
C GLU A 299 1.80 13.21 36.68
N LYS A 300 0.97 12.65 35.79
CA LYS A 300 0.64 11.21 35.79
C LYS A 300 1.81 10.30 35.39
N PHE A 301 2.87 10.88 34.83
CA PHE A 301 4.10 10.20 34.48
C PHE A 301 5.29 10.61 35.37
N ALA A 302 5.08 11.49 36.35
CA ALA A 302 6.17 11.96 37.21
C ALA A 302 6.84 10.81 37.99
N GLY A 303 8.17 10.80 38.01
CA GLY A 303 9.01 9.81 38.66
C GLY A 303 9.21 8.53 37.83
N SER A 304 9.04 8.60 36.51
CA SER A 304 9.13 7.41 35.67
C SER A 304 9.68 7.66 34.27
N GLU A 305 10.22 6.61 33.66
CA GLU A 305 10.67 6.63 32.27
C GLU A 305 9.46 6.57 31.33
N VAL A 306 9.45 7.47 30.34
CA VAL A 306 8.43 7.57 29.31
C VAL A 306 9.07 7.62 27.94
N GLU A 307 8.42 6.99 26.98
CA GLU A 307 8.73 7.17 25.58
C GLU A 307 8.08 8.46 25.09
N LEU A 308 8.86 9.32 24.47
CA LEU A 308 8.41 10.58 23.90
C LEU A 308 8.55 10.52 22.39
N ARG A 309 7.48 10.91 21.69
CA ARG A 309 7.47 11.12 20.24
C ARG A 309 7.03 12.53 19.90
N LEU A 310 7.73 13.16 18.97
CA LEU A 310 7.32 14.41 18.32
C LEU A 310 6.97 14.07 16.87
N MET A 311 5.75 14.38 16.45
CA MET A 311 5.25 14.07 15.11
C MET A 311 4.83 15.35 14.39
N ASN A 312 5.05 15.44 13.09
CA ASN A 312 4.52 16.53 12.28
C ASN A 312 3.02 16.31 11.95
N SER A 313 2.39 17.26 11.27
CA SER A 313 0.98 17.19 10.87
C SER A 313 0.64 16.08 9.86
N PHE A 314 1.65 15.48 9.22
CA PHE A 314 1.50 14.36 8.29
C PHE A 314 1.65 12.99 8.96
N GLY A 315 1.91 12.97 10.28
CA GLY A 315 2.11 11.73 11.04
C GLY A 315 3.56 11.23 11.09
N ASN A 316 4.51 11.91 10.43
CA ASN A 316 5.91 11.49 10.45
C ASN A 316 6.53 11.80 11.82
N THR A 317 7.23 10.82 12.39
CA THR A 317 7.97 10.99 13.64
C THR A 317 9.27 11.74 13.37
N ILE A 318 9.45 12.88 14.03
CA ILE A 318 10.59 13.78 13.91
C ILE A 318 11.63 13.52 15.00
N LEU A 319 11.15 13.16 16.20
CA LEU A 319 11.97 12.79 17.34
C LEU A 319 11.30 11.64 18.08
N MET A 320 12.09 10.64 18.47
CA MET A 320 11.68 9.59 19.37
C MET A 320 12.79 9.34 20.40
N ASP A 321 12.47 9.42 21.68
CA ASP A 321 13.44 9.23 22.76
C ASP A 321 12.80 8.61 24.01
N ARG A 322 13.62 8.02 24.89
CA ARG A 322 13.20 7.59 26.23
C ARG A 322 13.74 8.55 27.27
N VAL A 323 12.83 9.15 28.02
CA VAL A 323 13.11 10.27 28.91
C VAL A 323 12.54 10.01 30.28
N PHE A 324 13.28 10.41 31.32
CA PHE A 324 12.78 10.34 32.69
C PHE A 324 11.94 11.58 33.01
N MET A 325 10.64 11.38 33.21
CA MET A 325 9.69 12.45 33.53
C MET A 325 9.82 12.83 35.01
N SER A 326 10.42 13.97 35.31
CA SER A 326 10.48 14.50 36.67
C SER A 326 9.15 15.17 37.06
N ARG A 327 8.98 15.54 38.34
CA ARG A 327 7.83 16.37 38.78
C ARG A 327 7.82 17.76 38.15
N GLU A 328 9.00 18.29 37.81
CA GLU A 328 9.16 19.59 37.17
C GLU A 328 9.02 19.50 35.64
N GLY A 329 8.83 18.28 35.12
CA GLY A 329 8.79 17.97 33.69
C GLY A 329 10.17 17.65 33.13
N ILE A 330 10.26 17.68 31.82
CA ILE A 330 11.51 17.53 31.07
C ILE A 330 11.63 18.70 30.10
N THR A 331 12.85 19.14 29.82
CA THR A 331 13.09 20.11 28.75
C THR A 331 13.85 19.43 27.62
N ILE A 332 13.28 19.46 26.42
CA ILE A 332 13.92 18.94 25.22
C ILE A 332 14.36 20.12 24.34
N PRO A 333 15.62 20.17 23.88
CA PRO A 333 15.97 21.02 22.75
C PRO A 333 15.18 20.57 21.52
N LEU A 334 14.64 21.51 20.75
CA LEU A 334 14.06 21.23 19.43
C LEU A 334 15.23 21.36 18.44
N PRO A 335 15.87 20.25 18.02
CA PRO A 335 17.07 20.32 17.21
C PRO A 335 16.72 20.90 15.83
N GLY A 336 17.09 22.16 15.57
CA GLY A 336 17.09 22.79 14.25
C GLY A 336 15.92 22.41 13.33
N ILE A 337 14.71 22.27 13.88
CA ILE A 337 13.55 21.78 13.12
C ILE A 337 13.24 22.83 12.05
N SER A 338 13.57 22.51 10.82
CA SER A 338 13.60 23.43 9.67
C SER A 338 12.21 23.87 9.20
N ASN A 339 11.15 23.19 9.65
CA ASN A 339 9.79 23.46 9.24
C ASN A 339 8.97 24.02 10.42
N PRO A 340 8.65 25.32 10.45
CA PRO A 340 7.65 25.82 11.38
C PRO A 340 6.28 25.18 11.09
N GLY A 341 5.48 24.93 12.11
CA GLY A 341 4.18 24.30 11.90
C GLY A 341 3.55 23.69 13.15
N LEU A 342 2.50 22.90 12.91
CA LEU A 342 1.79 22.13 13.92
C LEU A 342 2.44 20.76 14.11
N TYR A 343 2.70 20.44 15.37
CA TYR A 343 3.27 19.18 15.80
C TYR A 343 2.40 18.54 16.88
N LEU A 344 2.50 17.22 16.99
CA LEU A 344 1.91 16.43 18.06
C LEU A 344 3.03 15.87 18.94
N ILE A 345 2.97 16.10 20.24
CA ILE A 345 3.77 15.40 21.24
C ILE A 345 2.96 14.24 21.78
N VAL A 346 3.56 13.06 21.83
CA VAL A 346 2.98 11.85 22.42
C VAL A 346 3.93 11.34 23.50
N LEU A 347 3.42 11.18 24.72
CA LEU A 347 4.10 10.57 25.86
C LEU A 347 3.48 9.21 26.13
N ARG A 348 4.30 8.16 26.26
CA ARG A 348 3.83 6.79 26.47
C ARG A 348 4.61 6.08 27.57
N GLN A 349 3.87 5.35 28.41
CA GLN A 349 4.41 4.46 29.42
C GLN A 349 3.58 3.18 29.50
N GLY A 350 4.11 2.08 28.96
CA GLY A 350 3.34 0.84 28.82
C GLY A 350 2.05 1.08 28.02
N LYS A 351 0.89 0.89 28.68
CA LYS A 351 -0.45 1.10 28.11
C LYS A 351 -1.03 2.52 28.31
N LYS A 352 -0.34 3.39 29.06
CA LYS A 352 -0.78 4.76 29.32
C LYS A 352 -0.20 5.71 28.28
N GLN A 353 -1.00 6.64 27.77
CA GLN A 353 -0.57 7.68 26.85
C GLN A 353 -1.18 9.03 27.22
N SER A 354 -0.45 10.08 26.91
CA SER A 354 -0.93 11.47 26.93
C SER A 354 -0.38 12.18 25.71
N SER A 355 -1.18 13.03 25.07
CA SER A 355 -0.77 13.77 23.87
C SER A 355 -1.15 15.25 23.94
N GLY A 356 -0.34 16.09 23.30
CA GLY A 356 -0.51 17.53 23.27
C GLY A 356 -0.11 18.12 21.92
N ARG A 357 -0.71 19.26 21.56
CA ARG A 357 -0.41 19.99 20.32
C ARG A 357 0.62 21.07 20.59
N LEU A 358 1.65 21.12 19.77
CA LEU A 358 2.73 22.10 19.84
C LEU A 358 2.80 22.89 18.53
N ILE A 359 2.96 24.20 18.62
CA ILE A 359 3.32 25.04 17.48
C ILE A 359 4.81 25.33 17.57
N ILE A 360 5.57 24.98 16.53
CA ILE A 360 6.99 25.31 16.42
C ILE A 360 7.15 26.49 15.45
N LEU A 361 7.85 27.52 15.89
CA LEU A 361 8.18 28.71 15.11
C LEU A 361 9.55 28.53 14.44
N PRO A 362 9.85 29.31 13.37
CA PRO A 362 11.19 29.32 12.78
C PRO A 362 12.23 29.65 13.84
N GLY A 363 13.41 29.02 13.78
CA GLY A 363 14.55 29.42 14.60
C GLY A 363 14.95 30.86 14.27
N ASN A 364 15.18 31.69 15.29
CA ASN A 364 15.75 33.02 15.13
C ASN A 364 17.26 32.96 14.90
#